data_AF-A0A2S3Y5D6-F1
#
_entry.id   AF-A0A2S3Y5D6-F1
#
_cell.length_a   1.000
_cell.length_b   1.000
_cell.length_c   1.000
_cell.angle_alpha   90.00
_cell.angle_beta   90.00
_cell.angle_gamma   90.00
#
_symmetry.space_group_name_H-M   'P 1'
#
loop_
_entity.id
_entity.type
_entity.pdbx_description
1 polymer ?
#
loop_
_entity_poly.entity_id
_entity_poly.type
_entity_poly.pdbx_seq_one_letter_code
_entity_poly.pdbx_strand_id
1 'polypeptide(L)' 'MRSPTDARLVVLRELARDYQGEITTRMVQQLYVSRFGPGDWRGKARQDLAQLVGEGLLICDDTDPGRRTFRLNHAHGDTR' A
#
# COMPACT_ATOMS: atom_id res chain seq x y z
N MET A 1 3.73 21.83 5.01
CA MET A 1 4.61 20.74 4.53
C MET A 1 3.86 19.43 4.71
N ARG A 2 3.77 18.57 3.69
CA ARG A 2 3.27 17.20 3.88
C ARG A 2 4.30 16.42 4.69
N SER A 3 3.86 15.63 5.67
CA SER A 3 4.79 14.77 6.41
C SER A 3 5.36 13.69 5.47
N PRO A 4 6.52 13.11 5.78
CA PRO A 4 7.04 11.97 5.02
C PRO A 4 6.06 10.78 4.95
N THR A 5 5.13 10.66 5.91
CA THR A 5 4.07 9.65 5.90
C THR A 5 2.98 10.01 4.90
N ASP A 6 2.56 11.27 4.84
CA ASP A 6 1.56 11.71 3.85
C ASP A 6 2.06 11.51 2.42
N ALA A 7 3.35 11.78 2.15
CA ALA A 7 3.94 11.55 0.84
C ALA A 7 3.92 10.07 0.43
N ARG A 8 4.23 9.16 1.36
CA ARG A 8 4.18 7.70 1.12
C ARG A 8 2.75 7.21 0.88
N LEU A 9 1.80 7.67 1.69
CA LEU A 9 0.39 7.28 1.56
C LEU A 9 -0.22 7.77 0.25
N VAL A 10 0.15 8.95 -0.25
CA VAL A 10 -0.28 9.42 -1.57
C VAL A 10 0.17 8.46 -2.66
N VAL A 11 1.47 8.12 -2.68
CA VAL A 11 2.04 7.19 -3.66
C VAL A 11 1.42 5.79 -3.56
N LEU A 12 1.16 5.30 -2.35
CA LEU A 12 0.55 3.99 -2.16
C LEU A 12 -0.93 3.97 -2.58
N ARG A 13 -1.66 5.06 -2.37
CA ARG A 13 -3.05 5.21 -2.84
C ARG A 13 -3.14 5.28 -4.36
N GLU A 14 -2.18 5.96 -5.02
CA GLU A 14 -2.05 5.95 -6.48
C GLU A 14 -1.82 4.53 -7.00
N LEU A 15 -0.85 3.81 -6.43
CA LEU A 15 -0.60 2.40 -6.77
C LEU A 15 -1.88 1.55 -6.62
N ALA A 16 -2.59 1.70 -5.49
CA ALA A 16 -3.79 0.92 -5.21
C ALA A 16 -4.92 1.16 -6.22
N ARG A 17 -5.02 2.38 -6.78
CA ARG A 17 -6.04 2.73 -7.78
C ARG A 17 -5.67 2.21 -9.17
N ASP A 18 -4.41 2.35 -9.55
CA ASP A 18 -3.94 2.02 -10.90
C ASP A 18 -3.70 0.52 -11.09
N TYR A 19 -3.37 -0.20 -10.01
CA TYR A 19 -3.02 -1.62 -10.07
C TYR A 19 -4.20 -2.52 -9.71
N GLN A 20 -4.66 -3.29 -10.69
CA GLN A 20 -5.79 -4.24 -10.55
C GLN A 20 -5.40 -5.62 -10.00
N GLY A 21 -4.13 -5.80 -9.58
CA GLY A 21 -3.62 -7.08 -9.09
C GLY A 21 -3.32 -7.10 -7.59
N GLU A 22 -2.64 -8.16 -7.15
CA GLU A 22 -2.18 -8.31 -5.77
C GLU A 22 -0.96 -7.43 -5.46
N ILE A 23 -1.13 -6.53 -4.53
CA ILE A 23 -0.08 -5.70 -3.95
C ILE A 23 0.63 -6.50 -2.86
N THR A 24 1.96 -6.55 -2.90
CA THR A 24 2.77 -7.16 -1.84
C THR A 24 3.57 -6.11 -1.11
N THR A 25 3.95 -6.39 0.14
CA THR A 25 4.88 -5.51 0.89
C THR A 25 6.19 -5.30 0.13
N ARG A 26 6.69 -6.31 -0.59
CA ARG A 26 7.91 -6.19 -1.41
C ARG A 26 7.71 -5.20 -2.55
N MET A 27 6.55 -5.20 -3.20
CA MET A 27 6.24 -4.27 -4.27
C MET A 27 6.21 -2.83 -3.76
N VAL A 28 5.55 -2.58 -2.63
CA VAL A 28 5.52 -1.25 -2.00
C VAL A 28 6.91 -0.81 -1.53
N GLN A 29 7.72 -1.72 -0.99
CA GLN A 29 9.11 -1.44 -0.64
C GLN A 29 9.90 -0.95 -1.87
N GLN A 30 9.80 -1.64 -3.00
CA GLN A 30 10.49 -1.24 -4.24
C GLN A 30 9.96 0.08 -4.79
N LEU A 31 8.66 0.32 -4.70
CA LEU A 31 8.06 1.60 -5.06
C LEU A 31 8.64 2.75 -4.22
N TYR A 32 8.78 2.56 -2.90
CA TYR A 32 9.38 3.57 -2.03
C TYR A 32 10.86 3.80 -2.32
N VAL A 33 11.64 2.75 -2.61
CA VAL A 33 13.03 2.90 -3.08
C VAL A 33 13.08 3.73 -4.35
N SER A 34 12.21 3.44 -5.33
CA SER A 34 12.17 4.16 -6.60
C SER A 34 11.75 5.62 -6.46
N ARG A 35 10.87 5.96 -5.51
CA ARG A 35 10.32 7.32 -5.35
C ARG A 35 11.10 8.19 -4.36
N PHE A 36 11.71 7.59 -3.34
CA PHE A 36 12.34 8.31 -2.22
C PHE A 36 13.82 7.97 -2.02
N GLY A 37 14.38 7.06 -2.83
CA GLY A 37 15.76 6.61 -2.72
C GLY A 37 15.97 5.45 -1.74
N PRO A 38 17.22 4.98 -1.56
CA PRO A 38 17.55 3.89 -0.65
C PRO A 38 17.13 4.20 0.80
N GLY A 39 16.63 3.19 1.52
CA GLY A 39 16.20 3.35 2.91
C GLY A 39 15.53 2.11 3.48
N ASP A 40 15.27 2.12 4.80
CA ASP A 40 14.49 1.07 5.46
C ASP A 40 12.99 1.27 5.25
N TRP A 41 12.53 0.72 4.13
CA TRP A 41 11.15 0.87 3.69
C TRP A 41 10.25 -0.31 4.07
N ARG A 42 10.81 -1.46 4.47
CA ARG A 42 10.00 -2.68 4.69
C ARG A 42 9.02 -2.49 5.86
N GLY A 43 9.49 -1.93 6.97
CA GLY A 43 8.64 -1.63 8.13
C GLY A 43 7.56 -0.60 7.80
N LYS A 44 7.96 0.50 7.14
CA LYS A 44 7.06 1.58 6.72
C LYS A 44 5.99 1.10 5.74
N ALA A 45 6.36 0.30 4.74
CA ALA A 45 5.43 -0.30 3.79
C ALA A 45 4.35 -1.15 4.50
N ARG A 46 4.72 -1.93 5.52
CA ARG A 46 3.75 -2.71 6.30
C ARG A 46 2.80 -1.82 7.09
N GLN A 47 3.32 -0.77 7.73
CA GLN A 47 2.51 0.19 8.50
C GLN A 47 1.52 0.92 7.58
N ASP A 48 2.00 1.44 6.45
CA ASP A 48 1.18 2.17 5.50
C ASP A 48 0.11 1.25 4.85
N LEU A 49 0.45 0.00 4.53
CA LEU A 49 -0.52 -0.99 4.04
C LEU A 49 -1.60 -1.31 5.09
N ALA A 50 -1.19 -1.54 6.34
CA ALA A 50 -2.11 -1.78 7.44
C ALA A 50 -3.04 -0.58 7.69
N GLN A 51 -2.51 0.64 7.55
CA GLN A 51 -3.33 1.85 7.62
C GLN A 51 -4.40 1.87 6.53
N LEU A 52 -4.06 1.60 5.26
CA LEU A 52 -5.05 1.60 4.18
C LEU A 52 -6.07 0.45 4.29
N VAL A 53 -5.71 -0.65 4.93
CA VAL A 53 -6.66 -1.72 5.31
C VAL A 53 -7.61 -1.22 6.41
N GLY A 54 -7.09 -0.56 7.45
CA GLY A 54 -7.90 0.05 8.50
C GLY A 54 -8.84 1.16 8.00
N GLU A 55 -8.42 1.89 6.97
CA GLU A 55 -9.25 2.88 6.26
C GLU A 55 -10.30 2.23 5.33
N GLY A 56 -10.23 0.91 5.12
CA GLY A 56 -11.13 0.18 4.23
C GLY A 56 -10.83 0.34 2.74
N LEU A 57 -9.74 1.03 2.36
CA LEU A 57 -9.32 1.18 0.97
C LEU A 57 -8.72 -0.11 0.39
N LEU A 58 -8.00 -0.88 1.22
CA LEU A 58 -7.42 -2.16 0.82
C LEU A 58 -8.07 -3.31 1.57
N ILE A 59 -8.16 -4.46 0.92
CA ILE A 59 -8.46 -5.74 1.54
C ILE A 59 -7.15 -6.49 1.71
N CYS A 60 -6.87 -6.95 2.92
CA CYS A 60 -5.77 -7.87 3.20
C CYS A 60 -6.24 -9.31 2.95
N ASP A 61 -5.48 -10.06 2.17
CA ASP A 61 -5.59 -11.51 2.05
C ASP A 61 -4.35 -12.12 2.72
N ASP A 62 -4.58 -12.82 3.82
CA ASP A 62 -3.57 -13.53 4.61
C ASP A 62 -3.92 -15.01 4.79
N THR A 63 -4.73 -15.56 3.87
CA THR A 63 -5.12 -16.99 3.86
C THR A 63 -3.91 -17.92 3.72
N ASP A 64 -2.86 -17.49 3.01
CA ASP A 64 -1.55 -18.13 3.00
C ASP A 64 -0.59 -17.40 3.98
N PRO A 65 -0.14 -18.06 5.06
CA PRO A 65 0.80 -17.48 6.02
C PRO A 65 2.13 -17.04 5.39
N GLY A 66 2.52 -17.65 4.27
CA GLY A 66 3.73 -17.30 3.51
C GLY A 66 3.53 -16.13 2.53
N ARG A 67 2.27 -15.76 2.25
CA ARG A 67 1.93 -14.82 1.19
C ARG A 67 0.81 -13.88 1.61
N ARG A 68 1.18 -12.85 2.37
CA ARG A 68 0.28 -11.73 2.65
C ARG A 68 0.20 -10.79 1.44
N THR A 69 -0.99 -10.65 0.88
CA THR A 69 -1.28 -9.81 -0.29
C THR A 69 -2.38 -8.81 0.02
N PHE A 70 -2.43 -7.73 -0.75
CA PHE A 70 -3.40 -6.65 -0.58
C PHE A 70 -4.03 -6.34 -1.93
N ARG A 71 -5.32 -6.01 -1.97
CA ARG A 71 -6.00 -5.60 -3.19
C ARG A 71 -6.92 -4.43 -2.93
N LEU A 72 -7.21 -3.64 -3.95
CA LEU A 72 -8.15 -2.54 -3.84
C LEU A 72 -9.52 -3.06 -3.38
N ASN A 73 -10.10 -2.37 -2.39
CA ASN A 73 -11.49 -2.57 -2.03
C ASN A 73 -12.39 -1.80 -3.01
N HIS A 74 -12.97 -2.50 -3.99
CA HIS A 74 -13.86 -1.87 -4.97
C HIS A 74 -15.13 -1.28 -4.34
N ALA A 75 -15.55 -1.73 -3.15
CA ALA A 75 -16.65 -1.10 -2.42
C ALA A 75 -16.31 0.32 -1.92
N HIS A 76 -15.02 0.67 -1.83
CA HIS A 76 -14.55 2.00 -1.47
C HIS A 76 -14.20 2.87 -2.70
N GLY A 77 -14.18 2.27 -3.90
CA GLY A 77 -13.82 2.95 -5.16
C GLY A 77 -14.99 3.62 -5.89
N ASP A 78 -16.23 3.41 -5.43
CA ASP A 78 -17.46 3.84 -6.13
C ASP A 78 -18.02 5.18 -5.64
N THR A 79 -17.35 5.84 -4.69
CA THR A 79 -17.66 7.22 -4.30
C THR A 79 -17.04 8.18 -5.33
N ARG A 80 -17.70 8.29 -6.49
CA ARG A 80 -17.57 9.44 -7.41
C ARG A 80 -18.60 10.50 -7.10
#